data_AF-A0A1W6YKX2-F1
#
_entry.id   AF-A0A1W6YKX2-F1
#
_cell.length_a   1.000
_cell.length_b   1.000
_cell.length_c   1.000
_cell.angle_alpha   90.00
_cell.angle_beta   90.00
_cell.angle_gamma   90.00
#
_symmetry.space_group_name_H-M   'P 1'
#
loop_
_entity.id
_entity.type
_entity.pdbx_description
1 polymer ?
#
loop_
_entity_poly.entity_id
_entity_poly.type
_entity_poly.pdbx_seq_one_letter_code
_entity_poly.pdbx_strand_id
1 'polypeptide(L)'
;MDVHATLKDATRERHERLDGSLRIGAADAGYADYVAYIAALGGWLRPVEDALWARDWPASLHPQARRDKSARIDRDLAAARALGEQVPVAPACDRLPSVGRSRAYDAGVMYVIEGSQLGGRMMAKRLRQAWPDREFHYMDGYGADLGALWKDFTAFLGEALRSQADLDEAVAGARDAFDSLADWLRRQGQAGRH
;
A
#
# COMPACT_ATOMS: atom_id res chain seq x y z
N MET A 1 0.32 4.38 25.80
CA MET A 1 -0.10 3.26 24.94
C MET A 1 0.72 3.35 23.66
N ASP A 2 1.28 2.25 23.17
CA ASP A 2 2.00 2.25 21.90
C ASP A 2 0.97 2.11 20.75
N VAL A 3 0.65 3.23 20.12
CA VAL A 3 -0.32 3.35 19.02
C VAL A 3 0.04 2.42 17.86
N HIS A 4 1.32 2.33 17.52
CA HIS A 4 1.78 1.50 16.41
C HIS A 4 1.62 0.01 16.74
N ALA A 5 2.00 -0.41 17.94
CA ALA A 5 1.79 -1.80 18.38
C ALA A 5 0.29 -2.18 18.34
N THR A 6 -0.59 -1.30 18.81
CA THR A 6 -2.04 -1.52 18.77
C THR A 6 -2.56 -1.71 17.34
N LEU A 7 -2.18 -0.83 16.40
CA LEU A 7 -2.58 -0.98 15.00
C LEU A 7 -2.04 -2.27 14.38
N LYS A 8 -0.76 -2.57 14.61
CA LYS A 8 -0.11 -3.80 14.15
C LYS A 8 -0.84 -5.05 14.64
N ASP A 9 -1.16 -5.12 15.91
CA ASP A 9 -1.85 -6.27 16.49
C ASP A 9 -3.29 -6.38 15.97
N ALA A 10 -4.01 -5.25 15.87
CA ALA A 10 -5.39 -5.21 15.39
C ALA A 10 -5.55 -5.59 13.91
N THR A 11 -4.49 -5.49 13.11
CA THR A 11 -4.48 -5.81 11.67
C THR A 11 -3.64 -7.04 11.30
N ARG A 12 -3.02 -7.72 12.28
CA ARG A 12 -2.06 -8.82 12.02
C ARG A 12 -2.62 -9.91 11.12
N GLU A 13 -3.76 -10.47 11.48
CA GLU A 13 -4.41 -11.55 10.72
C GLU A 13 -4.75 -11.12 9.28
N ARG A 14 -5.23 -9.88 9.10
CA ARG A 14 -5.56 -9.32 7.79
C ARG A 14 -4.32 -9.16 6.92
N HIS A 15 -3.23 -8.67 7.50
CA HIS A 15 -1.94 -8.55 6.84
C HIS A 15 -1.42 -9.92 6.40
N GLU A 16 -1.33 -10.89 7.32
CA GLU A 16 -0.83 -12.24 7.03
C GLU A 16 -1.66 -12.95 5.96
N ARG A 17 -3.00 -12.85 6.07
CA ARG A 17 -3.91 -13.41 5.06
C ARG A 17 -3.73 -12.77 3.70
N LEU A 18 -3.63 -11.45 3.64
CA LEU A 18 -3.41 -10.76 2.37
C LEU A 18 -2.07 -11.19 1.77
N ASP A 19 -0.97 -11.02 2.49
CA ASP A 19 0.39 -11.31 2.04
C ASP A 19 0.54 -12.76 1.55
N GLY A 20 0.05 -13.73 2.33
CA GLY A 20 0.11 -15.15 1.98
C GLY A 20 -0.79 -15.56 0.82
N SER A 21 -1.75 -14.72 0.42
CA SER A 21 -2.70 -15.03 -0.65
C SER A 21 -2.30 -14.47 -2.02
N LEU A 22 -1.26 -13.64 -2.12
CA LEU A 22 -0.95 -12.94 -3.37
C LEU A 22 -0.22 -13.82 -4.39
N ARG A 23 -0.67 -13.80 -5.65
CA ARG A 23 -0.02 -14.49 -6.76
C ARG A 23 1.44 -14.08 -6.94
N ILE A 24 1.74 -12.79 -6.79
CA ILE A 24 3.12 -12.29 -6.85
C ILE A 24 4.00 -12.93 -5.77
N GLY A 25 3.46 -13.36 -4.63
CA GLY A 25 4.20 -14.02 -3.54
C GLY A 25 4.63 -15.46 -3.82
N ALA A 26 4.08 -16.10 -4.86
CA ALA A 26 4.39 -17.49 -5.18
C ALA A 26 5.86 -17.68 -5.61
N ALA A 27 6.39 -18.89 -5.38
CA ALA A 27 7.78 -19.24 -5.69
C ALA A 27 8.09 -19.20 -7.20
N ASP A 28 7.08 -19.49 -8.02
CA ASP A 28 7.12 -19.47 -9.49
C ASP A 28 6.53 -18.19 -10.09
N ALA A 29 6.32 -17.14 -9.28
CA ALA A 29 5.81 -15.87 -9.77
C ALA A 29 6.77 -15.26 -10.80
N GLY A 30 6.24 -14.90 -11.97
CA GLY A 30 6.97 -14.28 -13.06
C GLY A 30 6.85 -12.75 -13.09
N TYR A 31 7.53 -12.10 -14.03
CA TYR A 31 7.44 -10.65 -14.19
C TYR A 31 6.02 -10.20 -14.57
N ALA A 32 5.33 -10.99 -15.40
CA ALA A 32 3.93 -10.74 -15.75
C ALA A 32 3.00 -10.76 -14.51
N ASP A 33 3.28 -11.60 -13.50
CA ASP A 33 2.54 -11.60 -12.24
C ASP A 33 2.79 -10.32 -11.44
N TYR A 34 4.02 -9.80 -11.45
CA TYR A 34 4.32 -8.50 -10.87
C TYR A 34 3.56 -7.38 -11.59
N VAL A 35 3.59 -7.33 -12.93
CA VAL A 35 2.89 -6.32 -13.74
C VAL A 35 1.38 -6.36 -13.49
N ALA A 36 0.78 -7.55 -13.47
CA ALA A 36 -0.63 -7.71 -13.14
C ALA A 36 -0.96 -7.24 -11.72
N TYR A 37 -0.09 -7.55 -10.75
CA TYR A 37 -0.25 -7.12 -9.37
C TYR A 37 -0.20 -5.60 -9.24
N ILE A 38 0.81 -4.91 -9.80
CA ILE A 38 0.91 -3.45 -9.67
C ILE A 38 -0.18 -2.70 -10.43
N ALA A 39 -0.66 -3.25 -11.56
CA ALA A 39 -1.80 -2.70 -12.27
C ALA A 39 -3.07 -2.78 -11.40
N ALA A 40 -3.34 -3.94 -10.82
CA ALA A 40 -4.47 -4.13 -9.91
C ALA A 40 -4.35 -3.25 -8.66
N LEU A 41 -3.17 -3.19 -8.04
CA LEU A 41 -2.90 -2.34 -6.89
C LEU A 41 -3.14 -0.87 -7.22
N GLY A 42 -2.72 -0.40 -8.39
CA GLY A 42 -2.96 0.97 -8.85
C GLY A 42 -4.44 1.34 -8.94
N GLY A 43 -5.29 0.38 -9.33
CA GLY A 43 -6.74 0.57 -9.37
C GLY A 43 -7.39 0.86 -8.01
N TRP A 44 -6.81 0.34 -6.92
CA TRP A 44 -7.25 0.64 -5.54
C TRP A 44 -6.49 1.82 -4.94
N LEU A 45 -5.17 1.88 -5.12
CA LEU A 45 -4.31 2.84 -4.45
C LEU A 45 -4.58 4.27 -4.91
N ARG A 46 -4.73 4.49 -6.23
CA ARG A 46 -4.90 5.83 -6.79
C ARG A 46 -6.09 6.58 -6.20
N PRO A 47 -7.33 6.06 -6.23
CA PRO A 47 -8.46 6.80 -5.67
C PRO A 47 -8.37 6.99 -4.14
N VAL A 48 -7.73 6.07 -3.40
CA VAL A 48 -7.49 6.23 -1.96
C VAL A 48 -6.43 7.32 -1.70
N GLU A 49 -5.35 7.32 -2.46
CA GLU A 49 -4.26 8.29 -2.39
C GLU A 49 -4.79 9.70 -2.72
N ASP A 50 -5.56 9.84 -3.81
CA ASP A 50 -6.19 11.10 -4.21
C ASP A 50 -7.12 11.64 -3.10
N ALA A 51 -7.96 10.78 -2.51
CA ALA A 51 -8.87 11.16 -1.43
C ALA A 51 -8.12 11.55 -0.15
N LEU A 52 -7.05 10.84 0.21
CA LEU A 52 -6.26 11.12 1.40
C LEU A 52 -5.51 12.46 1.28
N TRP A 53 -4.83 12.69 0.16
CA TRP A 53 -3.96 13.86 -0.01
C TRP A 53 -4.68 15.12 -0.50
N ALA A 54 -5.98 15.03 -0.84
CA ALA A 54 -6.85 16.19 -0.99
C ALA A 54 -7.17 16.87 0.37
N ARG A 55 -6.86 16.22 1.49
CA ARG A 55 -7.14 16.72 2.85
C ARG A 55 -5.93 17.48 3.41
N ASP A 56 -6.21 18.29 4.42
CA ASP A 56 -5.16 19.08 5.08
C ASP A 56 -4.40 18.25 6.13
N TRP A 57 -3.09 18.14 5.93
CA TRP A 57 -2.19 17.34 6.76
C TRP A 57 -1.00 18.20 7.23
N PRO A 58 -0.50 17.98 8.45
CA PRO A 58 0.63 18.74 8.95
C PRO A 58 1.88 18.49 8.09
N ALA A 59 2.74 19.51 7.98
CA ALA A 59 3.97 19.41 7.20
C ALA A 59 4.91 18.30 7.71
N SER A 60 4.86 17.98 9.01
CA SER A 60 5.60 16.86 9.63
C SER A 60 5.22 15.48 9.07
N LEU A 61 4.06 15.36 8.40
CA LEU A 61 3.67 14.13 7.71
C LEU A 61 4.34 14.00 6.33
N HIS A 62 5.00 15.03 5.82
CA HIS A 62 5.57 15.08 4.46
C HIS A 62 4.58 14.68 3.34
N PRO A 63 3.39 15.32 3.21
CA PRO A 63 2.37 14.93 2.23
C PRO A 63 2.89 14.85 0.78
N GLN A 64 3.79 15.78 0.40
CA GLN A 64 4.42 15.81 -0.93
C GLN A 64 5.23 14.54 -1.24
N ALA A 65 5.94 13.98 -0.25
CA ALA A 65 6.72 12.77 -0.43
C ALA A 65 5.84 11.50 -0.50
N ARG A 66 4.66 11.54 0.15
CA ARG A 66 3.78 10.37 0.29
C ARG A 66 2.75 10.22 -0.82
N ARG A 67 2.47 11.28 -1.59
CA ARG A 67 1.50 11.30 -2.70
C ARG A 67 2.03 10.83 -4.07
N ASP A 68 3.20 10.20 -4.09
CA ASP A 68 3.91 9.79 -5.32
C ASP A 68 3.75 8.28 -5.62
N LYS A 69 3.00 7.52 -4.83
CA LYS A 69 2.98 6.05 -4.97
C LYS A 69 2.29 5.63 -6.25
N SER A 70 1.17 6.26 -6.61
CA SER A 70 0.48 5.95 -7.87
C SER A 70 1.32 6.35 -9.09
N ALA A 71 2.10 7.43 -9.00
CA ALA A 71 3.05 7.82 -10.06
C ALA A 71 4.19 6.81 -10.22
N ARG A 72 4.67 6.19 -9.13
CA ARG A 72 5.63 5.07 -9.21
C ARG A 72 5.05 3.86 -9.92
N ILE A 73 3.78 3.52 -9.64
CA ILE A 73 3.07 2.46 -10.38
C ILE A 73 3.02 2.80 -11.87
N ASP A 74 2.67 4.04 -12.24
CA ASP A 74 2.62 4.44 -13.64
C ASP A 74 3.97 4.27 -14.36
N ARG A 75 5.08 4.60 -13.67
CA ARG A 75 6.44 4.38 -14.19
C ARG A 75 6.72 2.90 -14.44
N ASP A 76 6.42 2.04 -13.46
CA ASP A 76 6.63 0.60 -13.59
C ASP A 76 5.79 0.01 -14.75
N LEU A 77 4.53 0.44 -14.88
CA LEU A 77 3.65 0.02 -15.98
C LEU A 77 4.12 0.55 -17.34
N ALA A 78 4.66 1.77 -17.41
CA ALA A 78 5.23 2.31 -18.64
C ALA A 78 6.49 1.55 -19.06
N ALA A 79 7.37 1.22 -18.12
CA ALA A 79 8.56 0.42 -18.36
C ALA A 79 8.20 -0.99 -18.87
N ALA A 80 7.18 -1.63 -18.26
CA ALA A 80 6.68 -2.93 -18.71
C ALA A 80 6.17 -2.87 -20.17
N ARG A 81 5.40 -1.84 -20.54
CA ARG A 81 4.94 -1.63 -21.92
C ARG A 81 6.09 -1.45 -22.91
N ALA A 82 7.12 -0.68 -22.53
CA ALA A 82 8.30 -0.45 -23.37
C ALA A 82 9.08 -1.75 -23.65
N LEU A 83 9.00 -2.72 -22.73
CA LEU A 83 9.58 -4.05 -22.87
C LEU A 83 8.67 -5.05 -23.60
N GLY A 84 7.51 -4.60 -24.11
CA GLY A 84 6.56 -5.44 -24.85
C GLY A 84 5.65 -6.31 -23.98
N GLU A 85 5.63 -6.09 -22.66
CA GLU A 85 4.77 -6.84 -21.75
C GLU A 85 3.31 -6.41 -21.90
N GLN A 86 2.41 -7.39 -21.78
CA GLN A 86 0.98 -7.10 -21.73
C GLN A 86 0.63 -6.52 -20.35
N VAL A 87 0.21 -5.25 -20.33
CA VAL A 87 -0.27 -4.60 -19.12
C VAL A 87 -1.80 -4.70 -19.05
N PRO A 88 -2.36 -5.39 -18.05
CA PRO A 88 -3.80 -5.43 -17.85
C PRO A 88 -4.38 -4.03 -17.61
N VAL A 89 -5.57 -3.77 -18.15
CA VAL A 89 -6.34 -2.59 -17.79
C VAL A 89 -7.10 -2.90 -16.52
N ALA A 90 -6.68 -2.31 -15.40
CA ALA A 90 -7.42 -2.37 -14.14
C ALA A 90 -8.37 -1.16 -14.03
N PRO A 91 -9.68 -1.36 -13.80
CA PRO A 91 -10.58 -0.24 -13.51
C PRO A 91 -10.23 0.39 -12.15
N ALA A 92 -10.77 1.57 -11.87
CA ALA A 92 -10.75 2.10 -10.51
C ALA A 92 -11.60 1.21 -9.59
N CYS A 93 -11.13 0.97 -8.37
CA CYS A 93 -11.87 0.20 -7.38
C CYS A 93 -13.16 0.94 -7.00
N ASP A 94 -14.29 0.23 -7.08
CA ASP A 94 -15.64 0.71 -6.81
C ASP A 94 -16.00 0.72 -5.31
N ARG A 95 -15.19 0.07 -4.47
CA ARG A 95 -15.43 -0.04 -3.03
C ARG A 95 -14.15 0.26 -2.27
N LEU A 96 -14.09 1.48 -1.75
CA LEU A 96 -12.94 2.06 -1.06
C LEU A 96 -13.20 2.16 0.45
N PRO A 97 -12.16 2.28 1.28
CA PRO A 97 -12.34 2.73 2.66
C PRO A 97 -13.00 4.11 2.69
N SER A 98 -13.71 4.44 3.77
CA SER A 98 -14.47 5.69 3.93
C SER A 98 -13.56 6.89 4.24
N VAL A 99 -12.60 7.17 3.36
CA VAL A 99 -11.66 8.29 3.51
C VAL A 99 -12.46 9.58 3.68
N GLY A 100 -12.10 10.36 4.69
CA GLY A 100 -12.80 11.58 5.07
C GLY A 100 -13.71 11.44 6.28
N ARG A 101 -14.02 10.21 6.72
CA ARG A 101 -14.86 9.91 7.90
C ARG A 101 -14.38 10.64 9.16
N SER A 102 -13.11 10.51 9.48
CA SER A 102 -12.46 11.19 10.60
C SER A 102 -10.95 11.24 10.35
N ARG A 103 -10.25 12.20 10.96
CA ARG A 103 -8.77 12.28 10.83
C ARG A 103 -8.09 11.02 11.35
N ALA A 104 -8.63 10.44 12.43
CA ALA A 104 -8.11 9.22 13.02
C ALA A 104 -8.32 8.01 12.11
N TYR A 105 -9.51 7.87 11.52
CA TYR A 105 -9.79 6.83 10.52
C TYR A 105 -8.83 6.91 9.32
N ASP A 106 -8.64 8.11 8.76
CA ASP A 106 -7.72 8.32 7.65
C ASP A 106 -6.26 7.98 8.01
N ALA A 107 -5.84 8.26 9.25
CA ALA A 107 -4.52 7.86 9.75
C ALA A 107 -4.37 6.33 9.78
N GLY A 108 -5.44 5.60 10.10
CA GLY A 108 -5.50 4.15 9.98
C GLY A 108 -5.38 3.63 8.55
N VAL A 109 -6.07 4.27 7.59
CA VAL A 109 -5.93 3.95 6.16
C VAL A 109 -4.50 4.20 5.68
N MET A 110 -3.92 5.35 6.05
CA MET A 110 -2.51 5.67 5.76
C MET A 110 -1.56 4.64 6.35
N TYR A 111 -1.82 4.13 7.56
CA TYR A 111 -0.97 3.13 8.19
C TYR A 111 -0.80 1.87 7.31
N VAL A 112 -1.87 1.41 6.66
CA VAL A 112 -1.80 0.26 5.73
C VAL A 112 -0.96 0.59 4.49
N ILE A 113 -1.17 1.77 3.90
CA ILE A 113 -0.46 2.22 2.69
C ILE A 113 1.03 2.41 2.98
N GLU A 114 1.37 3.12 4.06
CA GLU A 114 2.75 3.38 4.47
C GLU A 114 3.45 2.09 4.92
N GLY A 115 2.75 1.21 5.64
CA GLY A 115 3.27 -0.08 6.05
C GLY A 115 3.60 -0.99 4.86
N SER A 116 2.80 -0.94 3.78
CA SER A 116 3.07 -1.71 2.55
C SER A 116 4.42 -1.37 1.90
N GLN A 117 4.93 -0.14 2.08
CA GLN A 117 6.21 0.29 1.53
C GLN A 117 7.40 -0.39 2.22
N LEU A 118 7.24 -0.79 3.49
CA LEU A 118 8.25 -1.57 4.22
C LEU A 118 8.35 -2.99 3.66
N GLY A 119 7.19 -3.65 3.46
CA GLY A 119 7.13 -4.99 2.86
C GLY A 119 7.61 -5.02 1.42
N GLY A 120 7.31 -3.96 0.65
CA GLY A 120 7.73 -3.79 -0.75
C GLY A 120 9.23 -3.92 -0.94
N ARG A 121 10.05 -3.46 0.01
CA ARG A 121 11.52 -3.56 -0.08
C ARG A 121 12.03 -4.99 -0.07
N MET A 122 11.39 -5.90 0.69
CA MET A 122 11.74 -7.32 0.66
C MET A 122 11.37 -7.94 -0.69
N MET A 123 10.19 -7.61 -1.21
CA MET A 123 9.74 -8.04 -2.53
C MET A 123 10.70 -7.54 -3.62
N ALA A 124 11.09 -6.26 -3.59
CA ALA A 124 12.02 -5.65 -4.55
C ALA A 124 13.34 -6.42 -4.65
N LYS A 125 13.89 -6.87 -3.52
CA LYS A 125 15.13 -7.66 -3.49
C LYS A 125 14.98 -8.97 -4.27
N ARG A 126 13.87 -9.69 -4.06
CA ARG A 126 13.60 -10.94 -4.78
C ARG A 126 13.36 -10.70 -6.27
N LEU A 127 12.57 -9.67 -6.61
CA LEU A 127 12.27 -9.33 -8.01
C LEU A 127 13.56 -8.98 -8.78
N ARG A 128 14.48 -8.19 -8.19
CA ARG A 128 15.77 -7.87 -8.81
C ARG A 128 16.70 -9.06 -9.02
N GLN A 129 16.63 -10.07 -8.14
CA GLN A 129 17.42 -11.29 -8.34
C GLN A 129 16.93 -12.08 -9.57
N ALA A 130 15.61 -12.08 -9.81
CA ALA A 130 15.01 -12.74 -10.97
C ALA A 130 15.11 -11.89 -12.25
N TRP A 131 15.06 -10.56 -12.14
CA TRP A 131 15.10 -9.61 -13.26
C TRP A 131 16.03 -8.43 -12.95
N PRO A 132 17.36 -8.60 -13.08
CA PRO A 132 18.33 -7.59 -12.69
C PRO A 132 18.32 -6.33 -13.56
N ASP A 133 17.90 -6.46 -14.82
CA ASP A 133 17.85 -5.34 -15.78
C ASP A 133 16.53 -4.54 -15.71
N ARG A 134 15.67 -4.83 -14.72
CA ARG A 134 14.37 -4.17 -14.55
C ARG A 134 14.33 -3.28 -13.31
N GLU A 135 13.59 -2.18 -13.41
CA GLU A 135 13.31 -1.29 -12.30
C GLU A 135 11.97 -1.62 -11.65
N PHE A 136 11.85 -1.34 -10.35
CA PHE A 136 10.68 -1.64 -9.52
C PHE A 136 10.34 -0.43 -8.64
N HIS A 137 10.05 0.71 -9.25
CA HIS A 137 9.91 2.02 -8.61
C HIS A 137 8.90 2.01 -7.46
N TYR A 138 7.77 1.28 -7.59
CA TYR A 138 6.81 1.17 -6.50
C TYR A 138 7.37 0.37 -5.32
N MET A 139 8.05 -0.74 -5.59
CA MET A 139 8.60 -1.63 -4.56
C MET A 139 9.82 -1.03 -3.86
N ASP A 140 10.53 -0.13 -4.52
CA ASP A 140 11.59 0.67 -3.91
C ASP A 140 11.08 1.66 -2.86
N GLY A 141 9.79 1.98 -2.91
CA GLY A 141 9.15 2.90 -1.98
C GLY A 141 9.89 4.22 -1.96
N TYR A 142 10.37 4.61 -0.78
CA TYR A 142 11.10 5.86 -0.57
C TYR A 142 12.64 5.70 -0.66
N GLY A 143 13.14 4.56 -1.14
CA GLY A 143 14.57 4.30 -1.25
C GLY A 143 15.30 4.40 0.11
N ALA A 144 16.29 5.29 0.17
CA ALA A 144 17.07 5.53 1.39
C ALA A 144 16.24 6.18 2.52
N ASP A 145 15.20 6.94 2.17
CA ASP A 145 14.40 7.71 3.13
C ASP A 145 13.30 6.88 3.81
N LEU A 146 13.11 5.61 3.41
CA LEU A 146 12.04 4.74 3.91
C LEU A 146 12.03 4.65 5.44
N GLY A 147 13.19 4.50 6.07
CA GLY A 147 13.29 4.41 7.53
C GLY A 147 12.94 5.72 8.23
N ALA A 148 13.38 6.85 7.69
CA ALA A 148 13.10 8.18 8.24
C ALA A 148 11.60 8.51 8.11
N LEU A 149 11.04 8.38 6.90
CA LEU A 149 9.63 8.65 6.66
C LEU A 149 8.70 7.70 7.43
N TRP A 150 9.11 6.45 7.67
CA TRP A 150 8.34 5.56 8.55
C TRP A 150 8.36 6.04 10.00
N LYS A 151 9.52 6.47 10.51
CA LYS A 151 9.66 7.01 11.86
C LYS A 151 8.83 8.29 12.04
N ASP A 152 8.84 9.19 11.07
CA ASP A 152 8.04 10.43 11.12
C ASP A 152 6.54 10.12 11.08
N PHE A 153 6.15 9.09 10.32
CA PHE A 153 4.78 8.61 10.28
C PHE A 153 4.31 8.06 11.63
N THR A 154 5.11 7.21 12.29
CA THR A 154 4.74 6.66 13.60
C THR A 154 4.73 7.71 14.70
N ALA A 155 5.60 8.73 14.62
CA ALA A 155 5.54 9.90 15.49
C ALA A 155 4.21 10.67 15.30
N PHE A 156 3.83 10.94 14.05
CA PHE A 156 2.54 11.55 13.72
C PHE A 156 1.35 10.75 14.29
N LEU A 157 1.36 9.41 14.19
CA LEU A 157 0.31 8.58 14.79
C LEU A 157 0.20 8.77 16.31
N GLY A 158 1.32 8.86 17.02
CA GLY A 158 1.35 9.10 18.47
C GLY A 158 0.85 10.49 18.89
N GLU A 159 0.94 11.48 18.00
CA GLU A 159 0.41 12.83 18.19
C GLU A 159 -1.07 12.94 17.79
N ALA A 160 -1.48 12.23 16.74
CA ALA A 160 -2.83 12.28 16.21
C ALA A 160 -3.84 11.43 16.99
N LEU A 161 -3.41 10.29 17.55
CA LEU A 161 -4.29 9.31 18.21
C LEU A 161 -4.11 9.38 19.72
N ARG A 162 -4.87 10.28 20.37
CA ARG A 162 -4.67 10.66 21.79
C ARG A 162 -5.71 10.06 22.72
N SER A 163 -6.87 9.67 22.19
CA SER A 163 -7.96 9.04 22.93
C SER A 163 -8.20 7.60 22.47
N GLN A 164 -8.93 6.84 23.28
CA GLN A 164 -9.39 5.50 22.87
C GLN A 164 -10.30 5.59 21.64
N ALA A 165 -11.14 6.62 21.53
CA ALA A 165 -11.99 6.83 20.37
C ALA A 165 -11.20 7.06 19.08
N ASP A 166 -10.09 7.83 19.15
CA ASP A 166 -9.20 8.00 17.99
C ASP A 166 -8.57 6.66 17.58
N LEU A 167 -8.13 5.86 18.54
CA LEU A 167 -7.55 4.55 18.27
C LEU A 167 -8.57 3.60 17.64
N ASP A 168 -9.80 3.58 18.15
CA ASP A 168 -10.87 2.74 17.61
C ASP A 168 -11.20 3.14 16.15
N GLU A 169 -11.25 4.44 15.85
CA GLU A 169 -11.43 4.96 14.50
C GLU A 169 -10.25 4.60 13.58
N ALA A 170 -9.00 4.73 14.05
CA ALA A 170 -7.82 4.35 13.28
C ALA A 170 -7.76 2.84 13.01
N VAL A 171 -8.12 2.01 13.99
CA VAL A 171 -8.24 0.56 13.80
C VAL A 171 -9.32 0.23 12.79
N ALA A 172 -10.47 0.92 12.82
CA ALA A 172 -11.52 0.75 11.82
C ALA A 172 -11.02 1.11 10.42
N GLY A 173 -10.33 2.24 10.27
CA GLY A 173 -9.74 2.66 8.98
C GLY A 173 -8.72 1.67 8.44
N ALA A 174 -7.84 1.16 9.29
CA ALA A 174 -6.85 0.17 8.89
C ALA A 174 -7.49 -1.17 8.47
N ARG A 175 -8.51 -1.63 9.20
CA ARG A 175 -9.27 -2.84 8.84
C ARG A 175 -9.99 -2.69 7.51
N ASP A 176 -10.70 -1.59 7.30
CA ASP A 176 -11.42 -1.32 6.06
C ASP A 176 -10.46 -1.19 4.86
N ALA A 177 -9.28 -0.61 5.06
CA ALA A 177 -8.25 -0.54 4.03
C ALA A 177 -7.76 -1.94 3.63
N PHE A 178 -7.44 -2.82 4.59
CA PHE A 178 -7.08 -4.20 4.29
C PHE A 178 -8.22 -4.98 3.62
N ASP A 179 -9.44 -4.88 4.14
CA ASP A 179 -10.57 -5.67 3.66
C ASP A 179 -10.99 -5.22 2.24
N SER A 180 -11.01 -3.92 1.97
CA SER A 180 -11.28 -3.40 0.62
C SER A 180 -10.17 -3.74 -0.38
N LEU A 181 -8.89 -3.64 0.01
CA LEU A 181 -7.76 -4.00 -0.84
C LEU A 181 -7.75 -5.49 -1.16
N ALA A 182 -7.93 -6.35 -0.16
CA ALA A 182 -7.93 -7.81 -0.34
C ALA A 182 -9.07 -8.24 -1.26
N ASP A 183 -10.28 -7.73 -1.03
CA ASP A 183 -11.43 -8.05 -1.87
C ASP A 183 -11.26 -7.52 -3.31
N TRP A 184 -10.62 -6.37 -3.48
CA TRP A 184 -10.28 -5.82 -4.79
C TRP A 184 -9.26 -6.70 -5.53
N LEU A 185 -8.12 -6.98 -4.91
CA LEU A 185 -7.06 -7.79 -5.53
C LEU A 185 -7.56 -9.19 -5.91
N ARG A 186 -8.43 -9.80 -5.09
CA ARG A 186 -9.09 -11.06 -5.45
C ARG A 186 -9.98 -10.92 -6.69
N ARG A 187 -10.80 -9.87 -6.80
CA ARG A 187 -11.62 -9.59 -8.00
C ARG A 187 -10.78 -9.34 -9.26
N GLN A 188 -9.58 -8.79 -9.09
CA GLN A 188 -8.60 -8.58 -10.16
C GLN A 188 -7.74 -9.83 -10.46
N GLY A 189 -8.10 -11.00 -9.90
CA GLY A 189 -7.41 -12.26 -10.17
C GLY A 189 -6.01 -12.38 -9.56
N GLN A 190 -5.68 -11.56 -8.54
CA GLN A 190 -4.36 -11.54 -7.92
C GLN A 190 -4.20 -12.54 -6.76
N ALA A 191 -5.19 -13.40 -6.54
CA ALA A 191 -5.09 -14.48 -5.57
C ALA A 191 -4.23 -15.63 -6.12
N GLY A 192 -3.39 -16.22 -5.28
CA GLY A 192 -2.61 -17.42 -5.59
C GLY A 192 -3.52 -18.59 -5.96
N ARG A 193 -3.12 -19.33 -6.99
CA ARG A 193 -3.79 -20.60 -7.34
C ARG A 193 -3.46 -21.59 -6.22
N HIS A 194 -4.49 -22.12 -5.57
CA HIS A 194 -4.36 -23.23 -4.63
C HIS A 194 -4.24 -24.54 -5.40
#